data_AF-D0NNC6-F1
#
_entry.id   AF-D0NNC6-F1
#
_cell.length_a   1.000
_cell.length_b   1.000
_cell.length_c   1.000
_cell.angle_alpha   90.00
_cell.angle_beta   90.00
_cell.angle_gamma   90.00
#
_symmetry.space_group_name_H-M   'P 1'
#
loop_
_entity.id
_entity.type
_entity.pdbx_description
1 polymer ?
#
loop_
_entity_poly.entity_id
_entity_poly.type
_entity_poly.pdbx_seq_one_letter_code
_entity_poly.pdbx_strand_id
1 'polypeptide(L)'
;MEPKSGKLHKLGLGLFGPKWTEKWVHLDGTLLKCFPMAVEQQVFSLGSSRQSSSYELTDYKLAVADEKKVNRKFAFQLETIAKSSKPVTFACSSEKELAEWRFALTTRLCLPSDAPVSPV
;
A
#
# COMPACT_ATOMS: atom_id res chain seq x y z
N MET A 1 11.40 -14.41 -4.83
CA MET A 1 9.95 -14.13 -5.01
C MET A 1 9.79 -12.99 -6.01
N GLU A 2 8.90 -13.16 -6.99
CA GLU A 2 8.71 -12.19 -8.08
C GLU A 2 8.06 -10.87 -7.62
N PRO A 3 8.43 -9.74 -8.23
CA PRO A 3 7.80 -8.45 -7.91
C PRO A 3 6.34 -8.42 -8.37
N LYS A 4 5.46 -7.76 -7.59
CA LYS A 4 4.06 -7.54 -7.97
C LYS A 4 3.84 -6.06 -8.26
N SER A 5 3.25 -5.75 -9.40
CA SER A 5 2.87 -4.38 -9.77
C SER A 5 1.41 -4.31 -10.16
N GLY A 6 0.77 -3.17 -9.93
CA GLY A 6 -0.61 -2.97 -10.35
C GLY A 6 -1.15 -1.60 -9.99
N LYS A 7 -2.31 -1.28 -10.53
CA LYS A 7 -3.04 -0.04 -10.19
C LYS A 7 -3.85 -0.27 -8.94
N LEU A 8 -3.70 0.61 -7.95
CA LEU A 8 -4.50 0.60 -6.73
C LEU A 8 -5.00 2.00 -6.43
N HIS A 9 -6.13 2.10 -5.73
CA HIS A 9 -6.59 3.38 -5.20
C HIS A 9 -6.00 3.56 -3.80
N LYS A 10 -5.28 4.65 -3.56
CA LYS A 10 -4.75 5.02 -2.24
C LYS A 10 -5.64 6.07 -1.60
N LEU A 11 -5.99 5.86 -0.33
CA LEU A 11 -6.70 6.85 0.47
C LEU A 11 -5.72 7.93 0.91
N GLY A 12 -6.04 9.18 0.60
CA GLY A 12 -5.32 10.37 1.03
C GLY A 12 -6.25 11.40 1.67
N LEU A 13 -5.66 12.48 2.13
CA LEU A 13 -6.39 13.67 2.58
C LEU A 13 -6.51 14.63 1.40
N GLY A 14 -7.74 14.93 0.97
CA GLY A 14 -8.06 15.99 0.02
C GLY A 14 -8.57 17.24 0.74
N LEU A 15 -8.72 18.33 -0.01
CA LEU A 15 -9.22 19.61 0.49
C LEU A 15 -10.65 19.52 1.08
N PHE A 16 -11.47 18.61 0.55
CA PHE A 16 -12.86 18.39 0.97
C PHE A 16 -13.05 17.06 1.72
N GLY A 17 -11.99 16.57 2.37
CA GLY A 17 -12.02 15.31 3.14
C GLY A 17 -11.28 14.16 2.44
N PRO A 18 -11.51 12.90 2.87
CA PRO A 18 -10.80 11.74 2.34
C PRO A 18 -10.98 11.61 0.84
N LYS A 19 -9.88 11.43 0.11
CA LYS A 19 -9.87 11.31 -1.36
C LYS A 19 -9.14 10.05 -1.78
N TRP A 20 -9.79 9.25 -2.61
CA TRP A 20 -9.16 8.12 -3.30
C TRP A 20 -8.44 8.62 -4.54
N THR A 21 -7.20 8.18 -4.72
CA THR A 21 -6.34 8.56 -5.85
C THR A 21 -5.75 7.31 -6.48
N GLU A 22 -5.74 7.22 -7.80
CA GLU A 22 -5.19 6.07 -8.50
C GLU A 22 -3.66 6.16 -8.49
N LYS A 23 -3.00 5.08 -8.05
CA LYS A 23 -1.54 4.97 -7.95
C LYS A 23 -1.08 3.70 -8.64
N TRP A 24 0.07 3.80 -9.31
CA TRP A 24 0.82 2.61 -9.70
C TRP A 24 1.60 2.12 -8.49
N VAL A 25 1.32 0.91 -8.04
CA VAL A 25 1.95 0.32 -6.86
C VAL A 25 2.86 -0.82 -7.31
N HIS A 26 4.07 -0.86 -6.76
CA HIS A 26 5.10 -1.82 -7.07
C HIS A 26 5.67 -2.39 -5.76
N LEU A 27 5.54 -3.69 -5.58
CA LEU A 27 6.11 -4.46 -4.48
C LEU A 27 7.36 -5.19 -4.98
N ASP A 28 8.51 -4.82 -4.44
CA ASP A 28 9.80 -5.43 -4.71
C ASP A 28 10.51 -5.77 -3.39
N GLY A 29 10.86 -7.04 -3.18
CA GLY A 29 11.33 -7.51 -1.88
C GLY A 29 10.31 -7.20 -0.77
N THR A 30 10.75 -6.45 0.25
CA THR A 30 9.94 -5.93 1.36
C THR A 30 9.53 -4.47 1.16
N LEU A 31 9.84 -3.85 0.02
CA LEU A 31 9.60 -2.44 -0.24
C LEU A 31 8.39 -2.26 -1.16
N LEU A 32 7.37 -1.55 -0.66
CA LEU A 32 6.17 -1.18 -1.43
C LEU A 32 6.26 0.28 -1.89
N LYS A 33 6.50 0.50 -3.18
CA LYS A 33 6.56 1.83 -3.80
C LYS A 33 5.23 2.19 -4.44
N CYS A 34 4.79 3.43 -4.28
CA CYS A 34 3.59 3.97 -4.88
C CYS A 34 3.96 5.20 -5.72
N PHE A 35 3.54 5.21 -6.98
CA PHE A 35 3.82 6.26 -7.94
C PHE A 35 2.52 6.94 -8.37
N PRO A 36 2.54 8.27 -8.59
CA PRO A 36 1.40 8.97 -9.17
C PRO A 36 1.14 8.48 -10.60
N MET A 37 -0.13 8.40 -10.99
CA MET A 37 -0.49 8.10 -12.38
C MET A 37 -0.61 9.39 -13.20
N ALA A 38 -0.18 9.35 -14.47
CA ALA A 38 -0.13 10.50 -15.36
C ALA A 38 -1.52 11.15 -15.59
N VAL A 39 -2.62 10.40 -15.45
CA VAL A 39 -3.98 10.91 -15.61
C VAL A 39 -4.38 11.89 -14.50
N GLU A 40 -3.70 11.88 -13.35
CA GLU A 40 -3.91 12.86 -12.26
C GLU A 40 -3.15 14.20 -12.49
N GLN A 41 -2.50 14.39 -13.64
CA GLN A 41 -1.69 15.59 -13.94
C GLN A 41 -2.51 16.86 -14.27
N GLN A 42 -3.84 16.84 -14.21
CA GLN A 42 -4.64 18.07 -14.34
C GLN A 42 -4.43 19.03 -13.12
N VAL A 43 -3.49 19.94 -13.31
CA VAL A 43 -3.24 21.34 -12.85
C VAL A 43 -3.63 21.82 -11.42
N PHE A 44 -4.51 21.19 -10.64
CA PHE A 44 -4.95 21.72 -9.33
C PHE A 44 -4.81 20.77 -8.13
N SER A 45 -3.88 19.81 -8.16
CA SER A 45 -3.59 18.96 -7.00
C SER A 45 -2.43 19.54 -6.18
N LEU A 46 -2.76 20.40 -5.20
CA LEU A 46 -1.81 20.89 -4.20
C LEU A 46 -1.45 19.75 -3.21
N GLY A 47 -0.15 19.48 -3.02
CA GLY A 47 0.38 18.98 -1.75
C GLY A 47 1.02 17.59 -1.70
N SER A 48 0.29 16.49 -1.95
CA SER A 48 0.82 15.13 -1.66
C SER A 48 0.52 14.05 -2.70
N SER A 49 -0.49 14.24 -3.55
CA SER A 49 -0.86 13.23 -4.56
C SER A 49 0.23 12.99 -5.60
N ARG A 50 1.09 13.99 -5.83
CA ARG A 50 2.14 13.95 -6.86
C ARG A 50 3.46 13.34 -6.38
N GLN A 51 3.60 13.09 -5.08
CA GLN A 51 4.81 12.52 -4.53
C GLN A 51 4.72 11.00 -4.55
N SER A 52 5.78 10.36 -5.01
CA SER A 52 5.94 8.93 -4.78
C SER A 52 6.13 8.67 -3.30
N SER A 53 5.52 7.60 -2.78
CA SER A 53 5.71 7.16 -1.40
C SER A 53 6.25 5.75 -1.38
N SER A 54 7.08 5.43 -0.40
CA SER A 54 7.63 4.08 -0.19
C SER A 54 7.32 3.61 1.21
N TYR A 55 7.00 2.33 1.35
CA TYR A 55 6.66 1.70 2.62
C TYR A 55 7.49 0.44 2.78
N GLU A 56 8.36 0.43 3.79
CA GLU A 56 9.12 -0.77 4.16
C GLU A 56 8.20 -1.70 4.95
N LEU A 57 7.85 -2.85 4.39
CA LEU A 57 6.82 -3.72 4.95
C LEU A 57 7.15 -4.19 6.38
N THR A 58 8.43 -4.31 6.74
CA THR A 58 8.84 -4.69 8.10
C THR A 58 8.38 -3.72 9.19
N ASP A 59 8.06 -2.48 8.82
CA ASP A 59 7.54 -1.46 9.75
C ASP A 59 6.02 -1.51 9.92
N TYR A 60 5.34 -2.38 9.16
CA TYR A 60 3.89 -2.44 9.07
C TYR A 60 3.35 -3.85 9.32
N LYS A 61 2.08 -3.91 9.70
CA LYS A 61 1.27 -5.13 9.70
C LYS A 61 0.09 -4.94 8.76
N LEU A 62 -0.32 -6.04 8.12
CA LEU A 62 -1.46 -6.05 7.22
C LEU A 62 -2.76 -6.21 8.03
N ALA A 63 -3.71 -5.29 7.83
CA ALA A 63 -5.03 -5.31 8.44
C ALA A 63 -6.16 -5.29 7.37
N VAL A 64 -7.33 -5.81 7.75
CA VAL A 64 -8.56 -5.68 6.95
C VAL A 64 -9.07 -4.26 7.11
N ALA A 65 -9.36 -3.56 6.01
CA ALA A 65 -9.98 -2.25 6.09
C ALA A 65 -11.46 -2.38 6.53
N ASP A 66 -11.90 -1.51 7.45
CA ASP A 66 -13.31 -1.42 7.82
C ASP A 66 -14.12 -0.76 6.70
N GLU A 67 -14.90 -1.56 5.97
CA GLU A 67 -15.69 -1.14 4.81
C GLU A 67 -16.56 0.09 5.10
N LYS A 68 -17.17 0.17 6.30
CA LYS A 68 -18.03 1.29 6.68
C LYS A 68 -17.25 2.59 6.83
N LYS A 69 -15.98 2.51 7.26
CA LYS A 69 -15.11 3.68 7.43
C LYS A 69 -14.50 4.17 6.14
N VAL A 70 -14.14 3.25 5.24
CA VAL A 70 -13.40 3.57 4.02
C VAL A 70 -14.28 3.67 2.77
N ASN A 71 -15.55 3.26 2.87
CA ASN A 71 -16.54 3.24 1.79
C ASN A 71 -16.02 2.49 0.53
N ARG A 72 -15.33 1.36 0.75
CA ARG A 72 -14.80 0.48 -0.30
C ARG A 72 -14.82 -0.97 0.19
N LYS A 73 -15.39 -1.85 -0.63
CA LYS A 73 -15.55 -3.29 -0.36
C LYS A 73 -14.23 -4.06 -0.43
N PHE A 74 -13.37 -3.73 -1.39
CA PHE A 74 -12.13 -4.45 -1.64
C PHE A 74 -10.91 -3.64 -1.20
N ALA A 75 -10.67 -3.55 0.12
CA ALA A 75 -9.63 -2.70 0.67
C ALA A 75 -8.77 -3.40 1.75
N PHE A 76 -7.51 -2.98 1.85
CA PHE A 76 -6.57 -3.41 2.87
C PHE A 76 -5.84 -2.22 3.50
N GLN A 77 -5.34 -2.40 4.72
CA GLN A 77 -4.60 -1.39 5.45
C GLN A 77 -3.22 -1.89 5.85
N LEU A 78 -2.22 -1.01 5.71
CA LEU A 78 -0.92 -1.16 6.33
C LEU A 78 -0.92 -0.30 7.59
N GLU A 79 -0.96 -0.94 8.75
CA GLU A 79 -0.86 -0.26 10.04
C GLU A 79 0.60 -0.27 10.49
N THR A 80 1.14 0.87 10.91
CA THR A 80 2.50 0.90 11.46
C THR A 80 2.57 0.10 12.75
N ILE A 81 3.64 -0.65 12.93
CA ILE A 81 3.92 -1.36 14.18
C ILE A 81 4.19 -0.33 15.30
N ALA A 82 4.92 0.75 14.98
CA ALA A 82 5.01 1.92 15.83
C ALA A 82 3.66 2.66 15.86
N LYS A 83 3.06 2.84 17.04
CA LYS A 83 1.71 3.43 17.21
C LYS A 83 1.60 4.94 16.88
N SER A 84 2.59 5.53 16.21
CA SER A 84 2.70 6.98 15.99
C SER A 84 2.11 7.46 14.67
N SER A 85 1.78 6.57 13.73
CA SER A 85 1.41 6.95 12.36
C SER A 85 0.02 6.46 11.95
N LYS A 86 -0.61 7.21 11.04
CA LYS A 86 -1.90 6.84 10.46
C LYS A 86 -1.71 5.63 9.52
N PRO A 87 -2.69 4.71 9.49
CA PRO A 87 -2.62 3.58 8.58
C PRO A 87 -2.70 4.03 7.12
N VAL A 88 -2.01 3.31 6.26
CA VAL A 88 -2.06 3.53 4.80
C VAL A 88 -3.10 2.58 4.24
N THR A 89 -4.14 3.13 3.59
CA THR A 89 -5.25 2.34 3.07
C THR A 89 -5.21 2.29 1.55
N PHE A 90 -5.34 1.08 1.01
CA PHE A 90 -5.44 0.82 -0.41
C PHE A 90 -6.75 0.11 -0.74
N ALA A 91 -7.29 0.38 -1.92
CA ALA A 91 -8.43 -0.32 -2.47
C ALA A 91 -8.10 -0.90 -3.85
N CYS A 92 -8.52 -2.15 -4.03
CA CYS A 92 -8.41 -2.92 -5.27
C CYS A 92 -9.68 -2.77 -6.10
N SER A 93 -9.59 -3.14 -7.38
CA SER A 93 -10.71 -3.15 -8.32
C SER A 93 -11.64 -4.37 -8.15
N SER A 94 -11.13 -5.47 -7.57
CA SER A 94 -11.88 -6.72 -7.37
C SER A 94 -11.43 -7.49 -6.13
N GLU A 95 -12.27 -8.46 -5.71
CA GLU A 95 -11.94 -9.42 -4.64
C GLU A 95 -10.71 -10.27 -4.99
N LYS A 96 -10.62 -10.73 -6.23
CA LYS A 96 -9.47 -11.51 -6.71
C LYS A 96 -8.17 -10.71 -6.56
N GLU A 97 -8.17 -9.45 -7.01
CA GLU A 97 -7.01 -8.58 -6.88
C GLU A 97 -6.65 -8.32 -5.41
N LEU A 98 -7.65 -8.12 -4.54
CA LEU A 98 -7.43 -8.02 -3.10
C LEU A 98 -6.75 -9.26 -2.54
N ALA A 99 -7.24 -10.47 -2.88
CA ALA A 99 -6.66 -11.72 -2.42
C ALA A 99 -5.20 -11.86 -2.86
N GLU A 100 -4.89 -11.54 -4.13
CA GLU A 100 -3.53 -11.59 -4.66
C GLU A 100 -2.59 -10.60 -3.95
N TRP A 101 -3.03 -9.36 -3.72
CA TRP A 101 -2.22 -8.36 -3.01
C TRP A 101 -1.99 -8.76 -1.55
N ARG A 102 -3.02 -9.28 -0.86
CA ARG A 102 -2.86 -9.75 0.51
C ARG A 102 -1.90 -10.92 0.59
N PHE A 103 -2.01 -11.88 -0.32
CA PHE A 103 -1.07 -13.00 -0.39
C PHE A 103 0.36 -12.51 -0.63
N ALA A 104 0.56 -11.62 -1.61
CA ALA A 104 1.87 -11.06 -1.90
C ALA A 104 2.45 -10.30 -0.69
N LEU A 105 1.67 -9.47 0.00
CA LEU A 105 2.13 -8.72 1.17
C LEU A 105 2.46 -9.64 2.35
N THR A 106 1.57 -10.59 2.68
CA THR A 106 1.78 -11.54 3.78
C THR A 106 3.01 -12.42 3.55
N THR A 107 3.22 -12.89 2.32
CA THR A 107 4.41 -13.71 2.00
C THR A 107 5.70 -12.94 2.20
N ARG A 108 5.73 -11.62 2.00
CA ARG A 108 6.92 -10.78 2.31
C ARG A 108 7.10 -10.53 3.80
N LEU A 109 6.01 -10.42 4.56
CA LEU A 109 6.03 -10.19 6.01
C LEU A 109 6.40 -11.45 6.81
N CYS A 110 6.07 -12.63 6.31
CA CYS A 110 6.29 -13.91 7.00
C CYS A 110 7.62 -14.58 6.65
N LEU A 111 8.43 -14.00 5.76
CA LEU A 111 9.76 -14.54 5.50
C LEU A 111 10.69 -14.21 6.68
N PRO A 112 11.36 -15.21 7.28
CA PRO A 112 12.50 -14.92 8.14
C PRO A 112 13.54 -14.19 7.27
N SER A 113 13.92 -12.99 7.69
CA SER A 113 15.16 -12.35 7.21
C SER A 113 16.26 -13.39 7.33
N ASP A 114 16.91 -13.73 6.21
CA ASP A 114 17.99 -14.73 6.13
C ASP A 114 18.85 -14.69 7.41
N ALA A 115 18.83 -15.81 8.14
CA ALA A 115 19.78 -16.00 9.22
C ALA A 115 21.18 -15.93 8.59
N PRO A 116 22.13 -15.17 9.16
CA PRO A 116 23.49 -15.18 8.65
C PRO A 116 24.03 -16.61 8.84
N VAL A 117 24.26 -17.30 7.74
CA VAL A 117 25.00 -18.57 7.74
C VAL A 117 26.43 -18.19 8.10
N SER A 118 26.77 -18.26 9.39
CA SER A 118 28.13 -18.07 9.86
C SER A 118 28.97 -19.21 9.29
N PRO A 119 30.02 -18.94 8.49
CA PRO A 119 30.97 -19.98 8.15
C PRO A 119 31.75 -20.33 9.42
N VAL A 120 31.82 -21.64 9.69
CA VAL A 120 32.69 -22.26 10.70
C VAL A 120 34.14 -22.19 10.24
#